data_AF-X1INI8-F1
#
_entry.id   AF-X1INI8-F1
#
_cell.length_a   1.000
_cell.length_b   1.000
_cell.length_c   1.000
_cell.angle_alpha   90.00
_cell.angle_beta   90.00
_cell.angle_gamma   90.00
#
_symmetry.space_group_name_H-M   'P 1'
#
loop_
_entity.id
_entity.type
_entity.pdbx_description
1 polymer ?
#
loop_
_entity_poly.entity_id
_entity_poly.type
_entity_poly.pdbx_seq_one_letter_code
_entity_poly.pdbx_strand_id
1 'polypeptide(L)'
;MTSNSNFARYKQKKELIKELNVYQSFVLNKINIEDFKSALTKVDSALTLIDEFQSYFDLKPELKDFSEIRQKVLSEFNNHRNIYLRRYNNLLKEPLTETNLGDFLKLLAMLKNEVDNNLNKY
;
A
#
# COMPACT_ATOMS: atom_id res chain seq x y z
N MET A 1 25.66 -11.96 -35.28
CA MET A 1 25.50 -10.69 -34.54
C MET A 1 24.39 -10.81 -33.48
N THR A 2 24.48 -11.77 -32.55
CA THR A 2 23.37 -12.15 -31.63
C THR A 2 23.70 -11.97 -30.14
N SER A 3 24.98 -11.76 -29.80
CA SER A 3 25.45 -11.60 -28.42
C SER A 3 25.12 -10.21 -27.83
N ASN A 4 25.18 -9.15 -28.64
CA ASN A 4 24.91 -7.78 -28.18
C ASN A 4 23.44 -7.53 -27.81
N SER A 5 22.48 -8.13 -28.52
CA SER A 5 21.05 -7.93 -28.25
C SER A 5 20.61 -8.64 -26.96
N ASN A 6 21.11 -9.86 -26.73
CA ASN A 6 20.83 -10.60 -25.49
C ASN A 6 21.45 -9.89 -24.28
N PHE A 7 22.68 -9.39 -24.38
CA PHE A 7 23.33 -8.65 -23.30
C PHE A 7 22.56 -7.37 -22.92
N ALA A 8 22.10 -6.60 -23.90
CA ALA A 8 21.27 -5.41 -23.66
C ALA A 8 19.95 -5.75 -22.97
N ARG A 9 19.28 -6.84 -23.40
CA ARG A 9 18.03 -7.32 -22.81
C ARG A 9 18.20 -7.80 -21.36
N TYR A 10 19.30 -8.49 -21.05
CA TYR A 10 19.64 -8.88 -19.67
C TYR A 10 19.91 -7.69 -18.77
N LYS A 11 20.60 -6.66 -19.29
CA LYS A 11 20.85 -5.41 -18.55
C LYS A 11 19.55 -4.71 -18.18
N GLN A 12 18.61 -4.62 -19.13
CA GLN A 12 17.28 -4.03 -18.91
C GLN A 12 16.48 -4.82 -17.86
N LYS A 13 16.45 -6.15 -17.93
CA LYS A 13 15.79 -6.96 -16.89
C LYS A 13 16.37 -6.70 -15.50
N LYS A 14 17.70 -6.59 -15.39
CA LYS A 14 18.38 -6.32 -14.13
C LYS A 14 18.04 -4.93 -13.57
N GLU A 15 17.93 -3.92 -14.43
CA GLU A 15 17.51 -2.57 -14.05
C GLU A 15 16.05 -2.56 -13.56
N LEU A 16 15.15 -3.24 -14.26
CA LEU A 16 13.76 -3.43 -13.85
C LEU A 16 13.65 -4.08 -12.46
N ILE A 17 14.37 -5.18 -12.23
CA ILE A 17 14.38 -5.86 -10.92
C ILE A 17 14.90 -4.93 -9.81
N LYS A 18 15.92 -4.11 -10.10
CA LYS A 18 16.41 -3.12 -9.12
C LYS A 18 15.33 -2.09 -8.79
N GLU A 19 14.61 -1.60 -9.78
CA GLU A 19 13.52 -0.64 -9.57
C GLU A 19 12.40 -1.26 -8.74
N LEU A 20 11.98 -2.50 -9.03
CA LEU A 20 11.00 -3.23 -8.23
C LEU A 20 11.45 -3.43 -6.77
N ASN A 21 12.72 -3.71 -6.52
CA ASN A 21 13.27 -3.79 -5.15
C ASN A 21 13.22 -2.43 -4.41
N VAL A 22 13.39 -1.33 -5.13
CA VAL A 22 13.23 0.03 -4.58
C VAL A 22 11.76 0.28 -4.20
N TYR A 23 10.81 -0.09 -5.07
CA TYR A 23 9.38 -0.04 -4.74
C TYR A 23 9.05 -0.86 -3.49
N GLN A 24 9.55 -2.09 -3.39
CA GLN A 24 9.33 -2.94 -2.23
C GLN A 24 9.84 -2.29 -0.94
N SER A 25 11.04 -1.70 -0.99
CA SER A 25 11.62 -0.98 0.16
C SER A 25 10.77 0.22 0.57
N PHE A 26 10.25 0.98 -0.39
CA PHE A 26 9.33 2.08 -0.10
C PHE A 26 8.03 1.59 0.53
N VAL A 27 7.45 0.50 0.03
CA VAL A 27 6.22 -0.08 0.59
C VAL A 27 6.44 -0.49 2.05
N LEU A 28 7.52 -1.21 2.35
CA LEU A 28 7.85 -1.62 3.71
C LEU A 28 8.02 -0.41 4.65
N ASN A 29 8.72 0.62 4.21
CA ASN A 29 8.86 1.85 4.99
C ASN A 29 7.51 2.54 5.25
N LYS A 30 6.61 2.54 4.26
CA LYS A 30 5.27 3.12 4.40
C LYS A 30 4.38 2.34 5.36
N ILE A 31 4.48 1.01 5.38
CA ILE A 31 3.81 0.16 6.37
C ILE A 31 4.31 0.49 7.79
N ASN A 32 5.62 0.62 7.97
CA ASN A 32 6.24 0.89 9.28
C ASN A 32 5.78 2.22 9.91
N ILE A 33 5.42 3.21 9.10
CA ILE A 33 4.89 4.50 9.56
C ILE A 33 3.35 4.57 9.49
N GLU A 34 2.68 3.41 9.31
CA GLU A 34 1.22 3.28 9.23
C GLU A 34 0.57 4.08 8.07
N ASP A 35 1.35 4.48 7.07
CA ASP A 35 0.89 5.16 5.86
C ASP A 35 0.46 4.13 4.81
N PHE A 36 -0.58 3.36 5.17
CA PHE A 36 -1.07 2.23 4.38
C PHE A 36 -1.58 2.65 3.00
N LYS A 37 -2.15 3.86 2.86
CA LYS A 37 -2.63 4.38 1.57
C LYS A 37 -1.48 4.62 0.60
N SER A 38 -0.40 5.27 1.05
CA SER A 38 0.78 5.45 0.22
C SER A 38 1.46 4.12 -0.08
N ALA A 39 1.47 3.18 0.88
CA ALA A 39 1.96 1.81 0.66
C ALA A 39 1.20 1.13 -0.50
N LEU A 40 -0.15 1.14 -0.47
CA LEU A 40 -0.97 0.57 -1.55
C LEU A 40 -0.70 1.22 -2.90
N THR A 41 -0.60 2.55 -2.93
CA THR A 41 -0.32 3.28 -4.18
C THR A 41 1.01 2.83 -4.79
N LYS A 42 2.05 2.63 -3.96
CA LYS A 42 3.35 2.14 -4.41
C LYS A 42 3.32 0.69 -4.88
N VAL A 43 2.53 -0.16 -4.23
CA VAL A 43 2.28 -1.54 -4.69
C VAL A 43 1.61 -1.53 -6.06
N ASP A 44 0.55 -0.73 -6.23
CA ASP A 44 -0.19 -0.65 -7.50
C ASP A 44 0.71 -0.10 -8.65
N SER A 45 1.58 0.87 -8.36
CA SER A 45 2.60 1.33 -9.33
C SER A 45 3.56 0.22 -9.75
N ALA A 46 4.06 -0.57 -8.80
CA ALA A 46 4.96 -1.68 -9.09
C ALA A 46 4.26 -2.80 -9.89
N LEU A 47 3.00 -3.11 -9.57
CA LEU A 47 2.20 -4.07 -10.34
C LEU A 47 1.95 -3.60 -11.77
N THR A 48 1.72 -2.29 -11.98
CA THR A 48 1.59 -1.69 -13.31
C THR A 48 2.89 -1.86 -14.10
N LEU A 49 4.03 -1.56 -13.47
CA LEU A 49 5.34 -1.75 -14.09
C LEU A 49 5.61 -3.23 -14.44
N ILE A 50 5.20 -4.17 -13.59
CA ILE A 50 5.33 -5.60 -13.88
C ILE A 50 4.49 -5.97 -15.11
N ASP A 51 3.23 -5.53 -15.18
CA ASP A 51 2.32 -5.82 -16.30
C ASP A 51 2.86 -5.30 -17.64
N GLU A 52 3.36 -4.06 -17.66
CA GLU A 52 3.97 -3.43 -18.84
C GLU A 52 5.14 -4.26 -19.40
N PHE A 53 5.93 -4.87 -18.52
CA PHE A 53 7.14 -5.59 -18.89
C PHE A 53 6.98 -7.12 -18.94
N GLN A 54 5.82 -7.65 -18.56
CA GLN A 54 5.53 -9.09 -18.48
C GLN A 54 5.62 -9.79 -19.85
N SER A 55 5.29 -9.09 -20.93
CA SER A 55 5.41 -9.61 -22.30
C SER A 55 6.86 -9.78 -22.75
N TYR A 56 7.80 -9.04 -22.14
CA TYR A 56 9.22 -9.04 -22.49
C TYR A 56 10.06 -9.91 -21.57
N PHE A 57 9.66 -10.08 -20.31
CA PHE A 57 10.40 -10.79 -19.29
C PHE A 57 9.49 -11.70 -18.46
N ASP A 58 9.97 -12.89 -18.09
CA ASP A 58 9.30 -13.69 -17.07
C ASP A 58 9.48 -13.02 -15.69
N LEU A 59 8.39 -12.40 -15.21
CA LEU A 59 8.27 -11.65 -13.96
C LEU A 59 7.24 -12.28 -13.01
N LYS A 60 6.90 -13.56 -13.21
CA LYS A 60 5.96 -14.27 -12.34
C LYS A 60 6.35 -14.25 -10.85
N PRO A 61 7.64 -14.39 -10.48
CA PRO A 61 8.05 -14.28 -9.08
C PRO A 61 7.73 -12.90 -8.50
N GLU A 62 8.12 -11.83 -9.20
CA GLU A 62 7.91 -10.46 -8.76
C GLU A 62 6.42 -10.11 -8.67
N LEU A 63 5.61 -10.58 -9.63
CA LEU A 63 4.15 -10.43 -9.59
C LEU A 63 3.55 -11.07 -8.33
N LYS A 64 4.01 -12.28 -7.99
CA LYS A 64 3.57 -12.99 -6.79
C LYS A 64 3.97 -12.23 -5.54
N ASP A 65 5.23 -11.79 -5.45
CA ASP A 65 5.75 -11.06 -4.29
C ASP A 65 4.96 -9.77 -4.04
N PHE A 66 4.73 -8.96 -5.09
CA PHE A 66 3.93 -7.74 -4.95
C PHE A 66 2.46 -8.00 -4.64
N SER A 67 1.90 -9.11 -5.13
CA SER A 67 0.53 -9.52 -4.77
C SER A 67 0.42 -9.90 -3.29
N GLU A 68 1.40 -10.64 -2.75
CA GLU A 68 1.46 -10.99 -1.33
C GLU A 68 1.65 -9.74 -0.45
N ILE A 69 2.53 -8.83 -0.86
CA ILE A 69 2.72 -7.53 -0.19
C ILE A 69 1.41 -6.75 -0.19
N ARG A 70 0.67 -6.70 -1.30
CA ARG A 70 -0.63 -6.02 -1.38
C ARG A 70 -1.61 -6.56 -0.35
N GLN A 71 -1.73 -7.89 -0.25
CA GLN A 71 -2.61 -8.54 0.72
C GLN A 71 -2.20 -8.23 2.15
N LYS A 72 -0.89 -8.22 2.43
CA LYS A 72 -0.38 -7.82 3.74
C LYS A 72 -0.77 -6.38 4.09
N VAL A 73 -0.54 -5.42 3.18
CA VAL A 73 -0.91 -4.02 3.40
C VAL A 73 -2.41 -3.87 3.66
N LEU A 74 -3.25 -4.55 2.89
CA LEU A 74 -4.71 -4.54 3.08
C LEU A 74 -5.12 -5.12 4.43
N SER A 75 -4.50 -6.23 4.84
CA SER A 75 -4.75 -6.86 6.14
C SER A 75 -4.40 -5.92 7.30
N GLU A 76 -3.21 -5.32 7.27
CA GLU A 76 -2.76 -4.36 8.29
C GLU A 76 -3.67 -3.12 8.33
N PHE A 77 -4.03 -2.58 7.15
CA PHE A 77 -4.94 -1.44 7.06
C PHE A 77 -6.31 -1.75 7.67
N ASN A 78 -6.87 -2.92 7.37
CA ASN A 78 -8.15 -3.36 7.92
C ASN A 78 -8.08 -3.61 9.44
N ASN A 79 -7.00 -4.21 9.93
CA ASN A 79 -6.77 -4.41 11.36
C ASN A 79 -6.69 -3.08 12.09
N HIS A 80 -5.91 -2.14 11.56
CA HIS A 80 -5.81 -0.79 12.09
C HIS A 80 -7.19 -0.14 12.15
N ARG A 81 -7.95 -0.14 11.05
CA ARG A 81 -9.32 0.39 11.00
C ARG A 81 -10.27 -0.25 12.02
N ASN A 82 -10.19 -1.58 12.20
CA ASN A 82 -11.01 -2.31 13.17
C ASN A 82 -10.74 -1.87 14.62
N ILE A 83 -9.50 -1.53 14.96
CA ILE A 83 -9.16 -1.01 16.30
C ILE A 83 -9.88 0.32 16.55
N TYR A 84 -9.83 1.25 15.60
CA TYR A 84 -10.53 2.54 15.73
C TYR A 84 -12.05 2.37 15.78
N LEU A 85 -12.60 1.49 14.94
CA LEU A 85 -14.04 1.22 14.93
C LEU A 85 -14.51 0.64 16.27
N ARG A 86 -13.74 -0.28 16.87
CA ARG A 86 -14.02 -0.80 18.22
C ARG A 86 -13.98 0.31 19.26
N ARG A 87 -12.96 1.17 19.23
CA ARG A 87 -12.85 2.31 20.15
C ARG A 87 -14.01 3.28 20.00
N TYR A 88 -14.38 3.62 18.77
CA TYR A 88 -15.55 4.45 18.47
C TYR A 88 -16.84 3.86 19.03
N ASN A 89 -17.09 2.57 18.78
CA ASN A 89 -18.29 1.89 19.28
C ASN A 89 -18.33 1.79 20.81
N ASN A 90 -17.19 1.72 21.48
CA ASN A 90 -17.12 1.75 22.95
C ASN A 90 -17.42 3.16 23.49
N LEU A 91 -16.85 4.21 22.87
CA LEU A 91 -17.11 5.60 23.26
C LEU A 91 -18.58 5.98 23.15
N LEU A 92 -19.31 5.46 22.15
CA LEU A 92 -20.76 5.67 22.04
C LEU A 92 -21.57 5.10 23.21
N LYS A 93 -21.01 4.14 23.96
CA LYS A 93 -21.66 3.49 25.11
C LYS A 93 -21.25 4.09 26.45
N GLU A 94 -20.20 4.91 26.46
CA GLU A 94 -19.68 5.55 27.66
C GLU A 94 -20.27 6.97 27.82
N PRO A 95 -20.44 7.47 29.06
CA PRO A 95 -20.73 8.88 29.29
C PRO A 95 -19.60 9.75 28.72
N LEU A 96 -19.95 10.75 27.91
CA LEU A 96 -18.99 11.71 27.37
C LEU A 96 -18.36 12.55 28.50
N THR A 97 -17.03 12.57 28.53
CA THR A 97 -16.19 13.34 29.43
C THR A 97 -15.26 14.22 28.58
N GLU A 98 -14.73 15.32 29.12
CA GLU A 98 -13.77 16.16 28.39
C GLU A 98 -12.58 15.35 27.85
N THR A 99 -12.12 14.36 28.62
CA THR A 99 -10.99 13.48 28.26
C THR A 99 -11.32 12.57 27.07
N ASN A 100 -12.53 12.00 27.02
CA ASN A 100 -12.91 11.07 25.94
C ASN A 100 -13.46 11.79 24.69
N LEU A 101 -13.88 13.05 24.82
CA LEU A 101 -14.27 13.93 23.70
C LEU A 101 -13.12 14.17 22.73
N GLY A 102 -11.89 14.33 23.23
CA GLY A 102 -10.70 14.51 22.39
C GLY A 102 -10.39 13.29 21.51
N ASP A 103 -10.56 12.09 22.05
CA ASP A 103 -10.40 10.85 21.27
C ASP A 103 -11.54 10.64 20.27
N PHE A 104 -12.76 11.05 20.64
CA PHE A 104 -13.93 11.02 19.75
C PHE A 104 -13.75 11.95 18.54
N LEU A 105 -13.23 13.17 18.75
CA LEU A 105 -12.93 14.12 17.68
C LEU A 105 -11.87 13.59 16.71
N LYS A 106 -10.81 12.93 17.22
CA LYS A 106 -9.79 12.30 16.37
C LYS A 106 -10.37 11.20 15.49
N LEU A 107 -11.25 10.36 16.06
CA LEU A 107 -11.94 9.29 15.33
C LEU A 107 -12.82 9.85 14.21
N LEU A 108 -13.59 10.92 14.49
CA LEU A 108 -14.42 11.59 13.49
C LEU A 108 -13.57 12.24 12.39
N ALA A 109 -12.44 12.85 12.72
CA ALA A 109 -11.53 13.44 11.75
C ALA A 109 -10.92 12.37 10.81
N MET A 110 -10.55 11.20 11.33
CA MET A 110 -10.11 10.07 10.51
C MET A 110 -11.21 9.59 9.56
N LEU A 111 -12.46 9.50 10.04
CA LEU A 111 -13.61 9.10 9.23
C LEU A 111 -13.89 10.11 8.11
N LYS A 112 -13.85 11.41 8.43
CA LYS A 112 -13.99 12.50 7.44
C LYS A 112 -12.94 12.40 6.35
N ASN A 113 -11.67 12.18 6.73
CA ASN A 113 -10.59 12.00 5.76
C ASN A 113 -10.79 10.77 4.86
N GLU A 114 -11.40 9.67 5.35
CA GLU A 114 -11.79 8.55 4.47
C GLU A 114 -12.87 8.95 3.46
N VAL A 115 -13.92 9.64 3.92
CA VAL A 115 -15.05 10.07 3.09
C VAL A 115 -14.61 11.07 2.02
N ASP A 116 -13.88 12.13 2.40
CA ASP A 116 -13.41 13.17 1.48
C ASP A 116 -12.53 12.59 0.37
N ASN A 117 -11.67 11.62 0.70
CA ASN A 117 -10.81 10.96 -0.28
C ASN A 117 -11.57 10.03 -1.23
N ASN A 118 -12.68 9.44 -0.79
CA ASN A 118 -13.54 8.64 -1.66
C ASN A 118 -14.39 9.52 -2.59
N LEU A 119 -14.79 10.70 -2.12
CA LEU A 119 -15.48 11.70 -2.95
C LEU A 119 -14.55 12.29 -4.02
N ASN A 120 -13.30 12.60 -3.68
CA ASN A 120 -12.30 13.16 -4.61
C ASN A 120 -11.75 12.14 -5.64
N LYS A 121 -12.21 10.89 -5.62
CA LYS A 121 -11.86 9.86 -6.61
C LYS A 121 -12.83 9.82 -7.81
N TYR A 122 -13.93 10.57 -7.76
CA TYR A 122 -14.92 10.72 -8.83
C TYR A 122 -14.95 12.17 -9.32
#